data_AF-A0ABD5U4L4-F1
#
_entry.id   AF-A0ABD5U4L4-F1
#
_cell.length_a   1.000
_cell.length_b   1.000
_cell.length_c   1.000
_cell.angle_alpha   90.00
_cell.angle_beta   90.00
_cell.angle_gamma   90.00
#
_symmetry.space_group_name_H-M   'P 1'
#
loop_
_entity.id
_entity.type
_entity.pdbx_description
1 polymer ?
#
loop_
_entity_poly.entity_id
_entity_poly.type
_entity_poly.pdbx_seq_one_letter_code
_entity_poly.pdbx_strand_id
1 'polypeptide(L)' 'MAESNSGVPFWWIVLFVLLALGAGALAVTSVGGTLVSAPEVLIPVFGL' A
#
# COMPACT_ATOMS: atom_id res chain seq x y z
N MET A 1 12.63 -35.97 -3.47
CA MET A 1 11.32 -36.57 -3.79
C MET A 1 10.37 -35.45 -4.20
N ALA A 2 9.58 -35.69 -5.25
CA ALA A 2 8.61 -34.78 -5.89
C ALA A 2 9.18 -33.53 -6.59
N GLU A 3 9.46 -33.71 -7.88
CA GLU A 3 9.37 -32.68 -8.92
C GLU A 3 7.93 -32.12 -8.97
N SER A 4 7.78 -30.89 -9.46
CA SER A 4 6.54 -30.19 -9.86
C SER A 4 5.69 -29.51 -8.78
N ASN A 5 6.21 -28.46 -8.17
CA ASN A 5 5.45 -27.25 -7.83
C ASN A 5 6.36 -26.01 -7.98
N SER A 6 6.95 -25.86 -9.17
CA SER A 6 7.83 -24.72 -9.53
C SER A 6 7.05 -23.43 -9.78
N GLY A 7 5.98 -23.20 -9.02
CA GLY A 7 5.21 -21.97 -9.01
C GLY A 7 5.53 -21.18 -7.75
N VAL A 8 5.61 -19.85 -7.87
CA VAL A 8 5.75 -18.99 -6.68
C VAL A 8 4.51 -19.20 -5.79
N PRO A 9 4.66 -19.60 -4.52
CA PRO A 9 3.50 -19.82 -3.67
C PRO A 9 2.71 -18.53 -3.50
N PHE A 10 1.38 -18.63 -3.46
CA PHE A 10 0.50 -17.48 -3.30
C PHE A 10 0.90 -16.59 -2.10
N TRP A 11 1.34 -17.20 -1.01
CA TRP A 11 1.84 -16.50 0.17
C TRP A 11 3.07 -15.61 -0.09
N TRP A 12 3.97 -16.02 -0.97
CA TRP A 12 5.12 -15.20 -1.35
C TRP A 12 4.70 -13.97 -2.16
N ILE A 13 3.66 -14.10 -2.98
CA ILE A 13 3.07 -12.97 -3.70
C ILE A 13 2.43 -12.00 -2.70
N VAL A 14 1.66 -12.50 -1.73
CA VAL A 14 1.05 -11.67 -0.68
C VAL A 14 2.12 -10.92 0.11
N LEU A 15 3.19 -11.61 0.55
CA LEU A 15 4.32 -10.99 1.24
C LEU A 15 5.02 -9.95 0.39
N PHE A 16 5.26 -10.23 -0.89
CA PHE A 16 5.85 -9.28 -1.83
C PHE A 16 4.97 -8.04 -1.98
N VAL A 17 3.66 -8.20 -2.14
CA VAL A 17 2.72 -7.09 -2.28
C VAL A 17 2.69 -6.25 -1.00
N LEU A 18 2.64 -6.87 0.18
CA LEU A 18 2.67 -6.13 1.46
C LEU A 18 3.99 -5.37 1.64
N LEU A 19 5.12 -5.98 1.28
CA LEU A 19 6.42 -5.34 1.41
C LEU A 19 6.59 -4.19 0.41
N ALA A 20 6.17 -4.38 -0.84
CA ALA A 20 6.22 -3.35 -1.88
C ALA A 20 5.28 -2.20 -1.56
N LEU A 21 4.04 -2.50 -1.12
CA LEU A 21 3.07 -1.49 -0.73
C LEU A 21 3.52 -0.71 0.51
N GLY A 22 4.06 -1.41 1.50
CA GLY A 22 4.63 -0.79 2.70
C GLY A 22 5.83 0.09 2.39
N ALA A 23 6.78 -0.40 1.59
CA ALA A 23 7.95 0.37 1.18
C ALA A 23 7.57 1.61 0.38
N GLY A 24 6.61 1.49 -0.55
CA GLY A 24 6.07 2.62 -1.30
C GLY A 24 5.38 3.65 -0.39
N ALA A 25 4.57 3.20 0.57
CA ALA A 25 3.92 4.09 1.53
C ALA A 25 4.91 4.83 2.43
N LEU A 26 5.93 4.14 2.92
CA LEU A 26 6.99 4.75 3.71
C LEU A 26 7.82 5.73 2.88
N ALA A 27 8.13 5.42 1.62
CA ALA A 27 8.86 6.33 0.75
C ALA A 27 8.08 7.63 0.50
N VAL A 28 6.78 7.54 0.17
CA VAL A 28 5.95 8.73 -0.08
C VAL A 28 5.78 9.58 1.17
N THR A 29 5.51 8.95 2.32
CA THR A 29 5.37 9.67 3.59
C THR A 29 6.68 10.28 4.07
N SER A 30 7.83 9.62 3.85
CA SER A 30 9.16 10.15 4.21
C SER A 30 9.56 11.39 3.42
N VAL A 31 9.09 11.54 2.18
CA VAL A 31 9.35 12.72 1.34
C VAL A 31 8.35 13.86 1.65
N GLY A 32 7.37 13.62 2.52
CA GLY A 32 6.31 14.57 2.86
C GLY A 32 5.15 14.58 1.85
N GLY A 33 5.08 13.57 0.97
CA GLY A 33 3.94 13.35 0.09
C GLY A 33 2.77 12.69 0.82
N THR A 34 1.56 12.89 0.30
CA THR A 34 0.36 12.20 0.79
C THR A 34 -0.10 11.15 -0.21
N LEU A 35 -0.31 9.92 0.25
CA LEU A 35 -1.01 8.87 -0.52
C LEU A 35 -2.52 8.96 -0.36
N VAL A 36 -2.97 9.61 0.71
CA VAL A 36 -4.37 9.87 1.00
C VAL A 36 -4.59 11.34 0.68
N SER A 37 -4.97 11.63 -0.56
CA SER A 37 -5.82 12.81 -0.77
C SER A 37 -7.13 12.47 -0.08
N ALA A 38 -7.37 13.06 1.08
CA ALA A 38 -8.74 13.11 1.57
C ALA A 38 -9.57 13.64 0.39
N PRO A 39 -10.58 12.90 -0.13
CA PRO A 39 -11.62 13.59 -0.86
C PRO A 39 -12.13 14.58 0.16
N GLU A 40 -11.94 15.88 -0.11
CA GLU A 40 -12.15 17.01 0.79
C GLU A 40 -12.79 16.57 2.09
N VAL A 41 -12.04 16.58 3.21
CA VAL A 41 -12.68 16.55 4.53
C VAL A 41 -13.93 17.39 4.38
N LEU A 42 -15.10 16.75 4.43
CA LEU A 42 -16.38 17.44 4.39
C LEU A 42 -16.44 18.18 5.72
N ILE A 43 -15.61 19.20 5.88
CA ILE A 43 -15.80 20.26 6.85
C ILE A 43 -17.02 20.98 6.29
N PRO A 44 -18.22 20.80 6.85
CA PRO A 44 -19.28 21.69 6.49
C PRO A 44 -18.81 23.08 6.93
N VAL A 45 -18.56 23.96 5.97
CA VAL A 45 -18.25 25.37 6.24
C VAL A 45 -19.57 26.03 6.68
N PHE A 46 -20.05 25.68 7.87
CA PHE A 46 -21.11 26.43 8.54
C PHE A 46 -20.44 27.57 9.29
N GLY A 47 -20.30 28.71 8.60
CA GLY A 47 -20.08 30.01 9.24
C GLY A 47 -18.75 30.67 8.94
N LEU A 48 -18.71 31.44 7.85
CA LEU A 48 -18.00 32.72 7.78
C LEU A 48 -18.80 33.67 6.89
#